data_AF-A0A8H4Q4P9-F1
#
_entry.id   AF-A0A8H4Q4P9-F1
#
_cell.length_a   1.000
_cell.length_b   1.000
_cell.length_c   1.000
_cell.angle_alpha   90.00
_cell.angle_beta   90.00
_cell.angle_gamma   90.00
#
_symmetry.space_group_name_H-M   'P 1'
#
loop_
_entity.id
_entity.type
_entity.pdbx_description
1 polymer ?
#
loop_
_entity_poly.entity_id
_entity_poly.type
_entity_poly.pdbx_seq_one_letter_code
_entity_poly.pdbx_strand_id
1 'polypeptide(L)'
;MPMKMRLGMRAASIAREEKRRRQARENGIVLEANRHNHSARRGAVREKGPRRDRDAVGSLRGAELRLSKRDVESIQRSRDVFGRK
;
A
#
# COMPACT_ATOMS: atom_id res chain seq x y z
N MET A 1 -24.17 -21.82 6.43
CA MET A 1 -24.93 -21.53 5.18
C MET A 1 -24.06 -21.84 3.97
N PRO A 2 -24.63 -22.44 2.91
CA PRO A 2 -23.97 -22.64 1.62
C PRO A 2 -23.36 -21.34 1.06
N MET A 3 -22.28 -21.46 0.30
CA MET A 3 -21.48 -20.32 -0.16
C MET A 3 -22.30 -19.32 -0.99
N LYS A 4 -23.13 -19.82 -1.92
CA LYS A 4 -23.99 -18.99 -2.78
C LYS A 4 -25.00 -18.16 -1.97
N MET A 5 -25.66 -18.77 -1.00
CA MET A 5 -26.63 -18.08 -0.13
C MET A 5 -25.95 -17.00 0.72
N ARG A 6 -24.78 -17.33 1.30
CA ARG A 6 -24.00 -16.39 2.10
C ARG A 6 -23.56 -15.17 1.29
N LEU A 7 -23.11 -15.38 0.04
CA LEU A 7 -22.73 -14.30 -0.87
C LEU A 7 -23.96 -13.44 -1.25
N GLY A 8 -25.08 -14.08 -1.57
CA GLY A 8 -26.34 -13.38 -1.89
C GLY A 8 -26.85 -12.52 -0.74
N MET A 9 -26.83 -13.03 0.50
CA MET A 9 -27.24 -12.27 1.68
C MET A 9 -26.35 -11.05 1.94
N ARG A 10 -25.02 -11.22 1.79
CA ARG A 10 -24.07 -10.10 1.90
C ARG A 10 -24.27 -9.05 0.81
N ALA A 11 -24.48 -9.47 -0.44
CA ALA A 11 -24.75 -8.55 -1.54
C ALA A 11 -26.05 -7.77 -1.29
N ALA A 12 -27.11 -8.45 -0.85
CA ALA A 12 -28.39 -7.81 -0.54
C ALA A 12 -28.30 -6.86 0.65
N SER A 13 -27.52 -7.17 1.69
CA SER A 13 -27.30 -6.25 2.81
C SER A 13 -26.55 -4.99 2.38
N ILE A 14 -25.51 -5.13 1.56
CA ILE A 14 -24.73 -4.00 1.02
C ILE A 14 -25.62 -3.08 0.17
N ALA A 15 -26.40 -3.64 -0.75
CA ALA A 15 -27.28 -2.86 -1.62
C ALA A 15 -28.35 -2.10 -0.84
N ARG A 16 -28.89 -2.67 0.25
CA ARG A 16 -29.85 -1.97 1.13
C ARG A 16 -29.20 -0.83 1.91
N GLU A 17 -28.00 -1.05 2.44
CA GLU A 17 -27.24 -0.04 3.18
C GLU A 17 -26.85 1.13 2.27
N GLU A 18 -26.45 0.86 1.03
CA GLU A 18 -26.12 1.87 0.03
C GLU A 18 -27.33 2.75 -0.32
N LYS A 19 -28.49 2.13 -0.57
CA LYS A 19 -29.75 2.86 -0.81
C LYS A 19 -30.12 3.75 0.38
N ARG A 20 -30.01 3.23 1.62
CA ARG A 20 -30.28 4.01 2.84
C ARG A 20 -29.34 5.20 2.97
N ARG A 21 -28.05 5.02 2.72
CA ARG A 21 -27.07 6.12 2.75
C ARG A 21 -27.33 7.16 1.68
N ARG A 22 -27.70 6.73 0.47
CA ARG A 22 -28.05 7.64 -0.62
C ARG A 22 -29.25 8.50 -0.24
N GLN A 23 -30.33 7.89 0.25
CA GLN A 23 -31.52 8.61 0.71
C GLN A 23 -31.20 9.54 1.89
N ALA A 24 -30.37 9.11 2.83
CA ALA A 24 -29.96 9.95 3.95
C ALA A 24 -29.14 11.18 3.48
N ARG A 25 -28.25 11.01 2.49
CA ARG A 25 -27.52 12.13 1.88
C ARG A 25 -28.46 13.10 1.16
N GLU A 26 -29.43 12.57 0.42
CA GLU A 26 -30.42 13.38 -0.32
C GLU A 26 -31.36 14.15 0.64
N ASN A 27 -31.72 13.54 1.77
CA ASN A 27 -32.64 14.13 2.76
C ASN A 27 -31.92 14.87 3.91
N GLY A 28 -30.59 14.99 3.88
CA GLY A 28 -29.81 15.67 4.92
C GLY A 28 -29.78 14.95 6.28
N ILE A 29 -30.08 13.65 6.33
CA ILE A 29 -30.05 12.84 7.56
C ILE A 29 -28.62 12.41 7.85
N VAL A 30 -28.08 12.80 8.99
CA VAL A 30 -26.75 12.36 9.45
C VAL A 30 -26.84 10.92 9.95
N LEU A 31 -26.03 10.04 9.37
CA LEU A 31 -25.88 8.65 9.80
C LEU A 31 -24.53 8.50 10.52
N GLU A 32 -24.50 7.62 11.53
CA GLU A 32 -23.25 7.22 12.20
C GLU A 32 -22.18 6.83 11.19
N ALA A 33 -20.97 7.36 11.38
CA ALA A 33 -19.84 7.05 10.52
C ALA A 33 -19.48 5.57 10.69
N ASN A 34 -19.63 4.78 9.63
CA ASN A 34 -19.16 3.39 9.67
C ASN A 34 -17.65 3.42 9.90
N ARG A 35 -17.22 2.98 11.09
CA ARG A 35 -15.87 2.45 11.28
C ARG A 35 -15.77 1.30 10.29
N HIS A 36 -14.99 1.49 9.24
CA HIS A 36 -14.86 0.52 8.18
C HIS A 36 -14.50 -0.81 8.83
N ASN A 37 -15.42 -1.78 8.78
CA ASN A 37 -15.13 -3.15 9.17
C ASN A 37 -14.10 -3.64 8.15
N HIS A 38 -12.83 -3.43 8.50
CA HIS A 38 -11.68 -3.88 7.76
C HIS A 38 -11.79 -5.39 7.70
N SER A 39 -12.39 -5.90 6.63
CA SER A 39 -12.11 -7.26 6.21
C SER A 39 -10.60 -7.40 6.20
N ALA A 40 -10.12 -8.46 6.85
CA ALA A 40 -8.74 -8.71 7.22
C ALA A 40 -7.77 -8.91 6.03
N ARG A 41 -7.91 -8.12 4.96
CA ARG A 41 -7.04 -8.06 3.79
C ARG A 41 -6.36 -6.70 3.61
N ARG A 42 -6.71 -5.68 4.41
CA ARG A 42 -5.87 -4.47 4.58
C ARG A 42 -4.58 -4.73 5.39
N GLY A 43 -4.37 -5.97 5.82
CA GLY A 43 -3.10 -6.48 6.36
C GLY A 43 -2.20 -7.14 5.32
N ALA A 44 -2.57 -7.11 4.03
CA ALA A 44 -1.58 -7.31 2.97
C ALA A 44 -0.70 -6.07 2.99
N VAL A 45 0.32 -6.11 3.87
CA VAL A 45 1.52 -5.29 3.81
C VAL A 45 1.80 -5.15 2.32
N ARG A 46 1.60 -3.93 1.79
CA ARG A 46 2.08 -3.59 0.45
C ARG A 46 3.49 -4.14 0.42
N GLU A 47 3.74 -5.14 -0.42
CA GLU A 47 5.06 -5.73 -0.60
C GLU A 47 5.95 -4.65 -1.23
N LYS A 48 6.35 -3.71 -0.39
CA LYS A 48 7.01 -2.46 -0.74
C LYS A 48 7.90 -2.05 0.42
N GLY A 49 8.69 -3.00 0.91
CA GLY A 49 10.08 -2.65 1.18
C GLY A 49 10.79 -2.66 -0.18
N PRO A 50 11.63 -1.66 -0.52
CA PRO A 50 12.49 -1.80 -1.69
C PRO A 50 13.36 -3.03 -1.42
N ARG A 51 13.09 -4.13 -2.13
CA ARG A 51 14.11 -5.15 -2.34
C ARG A 51 15.20 -4.37 -3.07
N ARG A 52 16.20 -3.89 -2.32
CA ARG A 52 17.37 -3.28 -2.93
C ARG A 52 17.91 -4.34 -3.87
N ASP A 53 18.07 -3.99 -5.14
CA ASP A 53 18.84 -4.86 -6.03
C ASP A 53 20.19 -5.09 -5.34
N ARG A 54 20.66 -6.34 -5.35
CA ARG A 54 21.79 -6.78 -4.52
C ARG A 54 23.04 -5.90 -4.71
N ASP A 55 23.15 -5.28 -5.88
CA ASP A 55 24.28 -4.45 -6.32
C ASP A 55 23.92 -2.94 -6.42
N ALA A 56 22.74 -2.51 -5.95
CA ALA A 56 22.33 -1.12 -5.99
C ALA A 56 23.02 -0.26 -4.91
N VAL A 57 23.46 0.94 -5.30
CA VAL A 57 24.08 1.92 -4.39
C VAL A 57 23.05 2.82 -3.71
N GLY A 58 23.17 2.97 -2.39
CA GLY A 58 22.37 3.93 -1.62
C GLY A 58 20.86 3.66 -1.56
N SER A 59 20.10 4.70 -1.20
CA SER A 59 18.63 4.69 -1.22
C SER A 59 18.08 5.97 -1.85
N LEU A 60 17.23 5.80 -2.87
CA LEU A 60 16.53 6.91 -3.51
C LEU A 60 15.26 7.27 -2.74
N ARG A 61 15.12 8.55 -2.38
CA ARG A 61 13.89 9.09 -1.78
C ARG A 61 13.42 10.30 -2.60
N GLY A 62 12.37 10.11 -3.40
CA GLY A 62 11.95 11.13 -4.35
C GLY A 62 13.05 11.37 -5.40
N ALA A 63 13.67 12.55 -5.37
CA ALA A 63 14.80 12.93 -6.24
C ALA A 63 16.16 12.98 -5.50
N GLU A 64 16.19 12.70 -4.20
CA GLU A 64 17.43 12.70 -3.40
C GLU A 64 18.02 11.28 -3.35
N LEU A 65 19.28 11.13 -3.75
CA LEU A 65 20.05 9.90 -3.58
C LEU A 65 20.89 9.97 -2.31
N ARG A 66 20.63 9.08 -1.36
CA ARG A 66 21.39 8.97 -0.12
C ARG A 66 22.40 7.83 -0.19
N LEU A 67 23.68 8.17 -0.07
CA LEU A 67 24.79 7.21 -0.05
C LEU A 67 25.26 6.97 1.38
N SER A 68 25.52 5.71 1.74
CA SER A 68 26.17 5.39 3.01
C SER A 68 27.68 5.55 2.90
N LYS A 69 28.36 5.77 4.04
CA LYS A 69 29.84 5.84 4.06
C LYS A 69 30.49 4.60 3.45
N ARG A 70 29.90 3.43 3.68
CA ARG A 70 30.34 2.15 3.10
C ARG A 70 30.25 2.14 1.58
N ASP A 71 29.16 2.68 1.01
CA ASP A 71 28.99 2.73 -0.45
C ASP A 71 30.05 3.65 -1.06
N VAL A 72 30.28 4.82 -0.45
CA VAL A 72 31.32 5.77 -0.89
C VAL A 72 32.72 5.14 -0.80
N GLU A 73 33.06 4.52 0.32
CA GLU A 73 34.35 3.86 0.50
C GLU A 73 34.52 2.68 -0.45
N SER A 74 33.47 1.91 -0.74
CA SER A 74 33.53 0.82 -1.72
C SER A 74 33.85 1.33 -3.13
N ILE A 75 33.22 2.42 -3.56
CA ILE A 75 33.44 3.05 -4.87
C ILE A 75 34.84 3.65 -4.94
N GLN A 76 35.33 4.26 -3.86
CA GLN A 76 36.63 4.90 -3.83
C GLN A 76 37.80 3.91 -3.66
N ARG A 77 37.60 2.77 -2.99
CA ARG A 77 38.64 1.75 -2.78
C ARG A 77 38.73 0.75 -3.92
N SER A 78 37.62 0.39 -4.56
CA SER A 78 37.70 -0.36 -5.81
C SER A 78 38.19 0.58 -6.89
N ARG A 79 39.14 0.14 -7.72
CA ARG A 79 39.54 0.81 -8.97
C ARG A 79 38.36 1.54 -9.59
N ASP A 80 38.61 2.78 -10.02
CA ASP A 80 37.65 3.67 -10.67
C ASP A 80 36.70 2.87 -11.58
N VAL A 81 35.42 3.22 -11.65
CA VAL A 81 34.41 2.47 -12.44
C VAL A 81 34.81 2.41 -13.94
N PHE A 82 35.78 3.25 -14.34
CA PHE A 82 36.41 3.33 -15.66
C PHE A 82 37.85 2.76 -15.74
N GLY A 83 38.35 2.09 -14.70
CA GLY A 83 39.59 1.31 -14.72
C GLY A 83 40.90 2.09 -14.96
N ARG A 84 40.93 3.41 -14.73
CA ARG A 84 42.15 4.21 -14.94
C ARG A 84 43.01 4.28 -13.67
N LYS A 85 44.33 4.22 -13.89
CA LYS A 85 45.38 4.06 -12.88
C LYS A 85 45.56 5.29 -12.01
#